data_AF-A0A537JEH5-F1
#
_entry.id   AF-A0A537JEH5-F1
#
_cell.length_a   1.000
_cell.length_b   1.000
_cell.length_c   1.000
_cell.angle_alpha   90.00
_cell.angle_beta   90.00
_cell.angle_gamma   90.00
#
_symmetry.space_group_name_H-M   'P 1'
#
loop_
_entity.id
_entity.type
_entity.pdbx_description
1 polymer ?
#
loop_
_entity_poly.entity_id
_entity_poly.type
_entity_poly.pdbx_seq_one_letter_code
_entity_poly.pdbx_strand_id
1 'polypeptide(L)'
;MARNYRLALKVEERNNEARQAEQAGNLQKAIKLYEQNIKEAYADEYAFERLMIIYRKQKQYKDELRVINRGIDLFEQNLNEHLKQSLSRHIDGKKLELLSNAILKKTSSKTQQPHFPDPIDKWMKRREIVEEKLEK
;
A
#
# COMPACT_ATOMS: atom_id res chain seq x y z
N MET A 1 -10.49 19.79 0.68
CA MET A 1 -10.05 19.28 2.01
C MET A 1 -11.10 18.40 2.71
N ALA A 2 -12.42 18.68 2.66
CA ALA A 2 -13.43 17.92 3.43
C ALA A 2 -13.69 16.45 3.00
N ARG A 3 -13.48 16.09 1.72
CA ARG A 3 -13.82 14.76 1.20
C ARG A 3 -12.90 13.65 1.73
N ASN A 4 -11.63 13.96 1.97
CA ASN A 4 -10.63 12.99 2.45
C ASN A 4 -10.81 12.67 3.94
N TYR A 5 -11.26 13.64 4.74
CA TYR A 5 -11.46 13.44 6.17
C TYR A 5 -12.63 12.50 6.48
N ARG A 6 -13.77 12.67 5.80
CA ARG A 6 -14.92 11.76 5.96
C ARG A 6 -14.58 10.33 5.55
N LEU A 7 -13.77 10.17 4.50
CA LEU A 7 -13.31 8.85 4.07
C LEU A 7 -12.36 8.23 5.09
N ALA A 8 -11.40 9.00 5.63
CA ALA A 8 -10.47 8.56 6.65
C ALA A 8 -11.20 8.03 7.90
N LEU A 9 -12.18 8.78 8.41
CA LEU A 9 -12.98 8.36 9.56
C LEU A 9 -13.71 7.04 9.30
N LYS A 10 -14.32 6.90 8.12
CA LYS A 10 -15.05 5.69 7.73
C LYS A 10 -14.12 4.47 7.61
N VAL A 11 -12.90 4.67 7.09
CA VAL A 11 -11.88 3.63 7.00
C VAL A 11 -11.44 3.20 8.40
N GLU A 12 -11.22 4.15 9.30
CA GLU A 12 -10.85 3.90 10.69
C GLU A 12 -11.95 3.14 11.46
N GLU A 13 -13.21 3.55 11.33
CA GLU A 13 -14.37 2.85 11.89
C GLU A 13 -14.42 1.39 11.43
N ARG A 14 -14.24 1.15 10.13
CA ARG A 14 -14.20 -0.22 9.60
C ARG A 14 -12.99 -1.02 10.08
N ASN A 15 -11.83 -0.39 10.23
CA ASN A 15 -10.65 -1.06 10.78
C ASN A 15 -10.88 -1.51 12.23
N ASN A 16 -11.55 -0.69 13.02
CA ASN A 16 -11.92 -1.03 14.39
C ASN A 16 -12.94 -2.19 14.42
N GLU A 17 -13.97 -2.15 13.56
CA GLU A 17 -14.93 -3.25 13.45
C GLU A 17 -14.25 -4.55 12.96
N ALA A 18 -13.36 -4.46 11.98
CA ALA A 18 -12.60 -5.59 11.47
C ALA A 18 -11.71 -6.22 12.55
N ARG A 19 -11.04 -5.39 13.34
CA ARG A 19 -10.22 -5.83 14.48
C ARG A 19 -11.06 -6.56 15.52
N GLN A 20 -12.23 -6.04 15.87
CA GLN A 20 -13.15 -6.71 16.80
C GLN A 20 -13.63 -8.06 16.24
N ALA A 21 -13.94 -8.11 14.93
CA ALA A 21 -14.32 -9.36 14.27
C ALA A 21 -13.17 -10.39 14.27
N GLU A 22 -11.92 -9.97 14.03
CA GLU A 22 -10.76 -10.85 14.15
C GLU A 22 -10.61 -11.40 15.58
N GLN A 23 -10.73 -10.53 16.60
CA GLN A 23 -10.62 -10.91 18.00
C GLN A 23 -11.73 -11.88 18.44
N ALA A 24 -12.93 -11.73 17.88
CA ALA A 24 -14.04 -12.65 18.07
C ALA A 24 -13.91 -13.97 17.27
N GLY A 25 -12.82 -14.16 16.52
CA GLY A 25 -12.59 -15.34 15.69
C GLY A 25 -13.35 -15.34 14.36
N ASN A 26 -14.11 -14.29 14.05
CA ASN A 26 -14.85 -14.16 12.79
C ASN A 26 -13.95 -13.58 11.68
N LEU A 27 -13.01 -14.41 11.21
CA LEU A 27 -12.04 -14.04 10.18
C LEU A 27 -12.71 -13.64 8.86
N GLN A 28 -13.80 -14.30 8.46
CA GLN A 28 -14.51 -13.98 7.22
C GLN A 28 -15.07 -12.55 7.23
N LYS A 29 -15.68 -12.14 8.36
CA LYS A 29 -16.16 -10.77 8.54
C LYS A 29 -15.00 -9.76 8.51
N ALA A 30 -13.90 -10.06 9.20
CA ALA A 30 -12.72 -9.20 9.21
C ALA A 30 -12.13 -8.98 7.81
N ILE A 31 -11.92 -10.06 7.04
CA ILE A 31 -11.41 -9.99 5.66
C ILE A 31 -12.31 -9.10 4.81
N LYS A 32 -13.63 -9.29 4.87
CA LYS A 32 -14.58 -8.49 4.10
C LYS A 32 -14.47 -6.99 4.39
N LEU A 33 -14.29 -6.62 5.67
CA LEU A 33 -14.15 -5.22 6.09
C LEU A 33 -12.82 -4.62 5.63
N TYR A 34 -11.70 -5.33 5.78
CA TYR A 34 -10.41 -4.85 5.28
C TYR A 34 -10.37 -4.73 3.74
N GLU A 35 -10.96 -5.70 3.02
CA GLU A 35 -11.07 -5.66 1.56
C GLU A 35 -11.91 -4.46 1.10
N GLN A 36 -12.93 -4.08 1.86
CA GLN A 36 -13.71 -2.88 1.58
C GLN A 36 -12.87 -1.61 1.72
N ASN A 37 -11.96 -1.54 2.69
CA ASN A 37 -11.05 -0.41 2.86
C ASN A 37 -10.06 -0.29 1.70
N ILE A 38 -9.47 -1.39 1.25
CA ILE A 38 -8.56 -1.40 0.08
C ILE A 38 -9.29 -0.97 -1.20
N LYS A 39 -10.57 -1.35 -1.37
CA LYS A 39 -11.38 -0.96 -2.53
C LYS A 39 -11.69 0.54 -2.57
N GLU A 40 -11.84 1.18 -1.41
CA GLU A 40 -12.07 2.62 -1.33
C GLU A 40 -10.81 3.46 -1.66
N ALA A 41 -9.68 2.79 -1.98
CA ALA A 41 -8.42 3.39 -2.44
C ALA A 41 -7.87 4.49 -1.50
N TYR A 42 -8.18 4.38 -0.22
CA TYR A 42 -7.54 5.18 0.81
C TYR A 42 -6.23 4.50 1.22
N ALA A 43 -5.12 5.23 1.18
CA ALA A 43 -3.78 4.72 1.49
C ALA A 43 -3.60 4.53 3.01
N ASP A 44 -4.36 3.61 3.59
CA ASP A 44 -4.20 3.17 4.97
C ASP A 44 -3.40 1.87 5.02
N GLU A 45 -2.22 1.92 5.60
CA GLU A 45 -1.30 0.79 5.71
C GLU A 45 -1.90 -0.37 6.50
N TYR A 46 -2.71 -0.06 7.51
CA TYR A 46 -3.20 -1.05 8.48
C TYR A 46 -4.02 -2.16 7.82
N ALA A 47 -4.97 -1.80 6.95
CA ALA A 47 -5.81 -2.78 6.27
C ALA A 47 -5.01 -3.74 5.37
N PHE A 48 -3.99 -3.23 4.66
CA PHE A 48 -3.12 -4.04 3.81
C PHE A 48 -2.29 -5.02 4.65
N GLU A 49 -1.63 -4.55 5.71
CA GLU A 49 -0.82 -5.42 6.57
C GLU A 49 -1.65 -6.54 7.21
N ARG A 50 -2.86 -6.23 7.69
CA ARG A 50 -3.75 -7.24 8.26
C ARG A 50 -4.15 -8.29 7.24
N LEU A 51 -4.56 -7.88 6.03
CA LEU A 51 -4.91 -8.83 4.97
C LEU A 51 -3.73 -9.72 4.56
N MET A 52 -2.52 -9.16 4.45
CA MET A 52 -1.33 -9.96 4.19
C MET A 52 -1.11 -11.02 5.28
N ILE A 53 -1.24 -10.66 6.56
CA ILE A 53 -1.09 -11.60 7.68
C ILE A 53 -2.17 -12.70 7.62
N ILE A 54 -3.42 -12.32 7.36
CA ILE A 54 -4.54 -13.26 7.32
C ILE A 54 -4.37 -14.25 6.15
N TYR A 55 -4.12 -13.77 4.94
CA TYR A 55 -3.92 -14.62 3.76
C TYR A 55 -2.68 -15.51 3.89
N ARG A 56 -1.59 -15.00 4.50
CA ARG A 56 -0.41 -15.79 4.83
C ARG A 56 -0.74 -16.96 5.75
N LYS A 57 -1.51 -16.72 6.82
CA LYS A 57 -1.91 -17.78 7.77
C LYS A 57 -2.81 -18.82 7.12
N GLN A 58 -3.64 -18.41 6.16
CA GLN A 58 -4.51 -19.31 5.39
C GLN A 58 -3.81 -19.98 4.20
N LYS A 59 -2.51 -19.69 3.98
CA LYS A 59 -1.73 -20.14 2.81
C LYS A 59 -2.36 -19.73 1.46
N GLN A 60 -3.15 -18.66 1.45
CA GLN A 60 -3.76 -18.10 0.26
C GLN A 60 -2.78 -17.13 -0.43
N TYR A 61 -1.71 -17.69 -0.99
CA TYR A 61 -0.61 -16.89 -1.55
C TYR A 61 -1.03 -16.03 -2.76
N LYS A 62 -2.02 -16.49 -3.54
CA LYS A 62 -2.57 -15.70 -4.67
C LYS A 62 -3.27 -14.42 -4.19
N ASP A 63 -4.07 -14.52 -3.13
CA ASP A 63 -4.76 -13.37 -2.55
C ASP A 63 -3.79 -12.44 -1.83
N GLU A 64 -2.80 -13.01 -1.13
CA GLU A 64 -1.71 -12.24 -0.52
C GLU A 64 -0.95 -11.41 -1.58
N LEU A 65 -0.59 -12.02 -2.70
CA LEU A 65 0.12 -11.35 -3.80
C LEU A 65 -0.72 -10.22 -4.41
N ARG A 66 -2.04 -10.45 -4.61
CA ARG A 66 -2.97 -9.41 -5.09
C ARG A 66 -2.95 -8.19 -4.16
N VAL A 67 -3.03 -8.42 -2.85
CA VAL A 67 -3.05 -7.33 -1.86
C VAL A 67 -1.72 -6.58 -1.85
N ILE A 68 -0.59 -7.29 -1.90
CA ILE A 68 0.74 -6.68 -1.94
C ILE A 68 0.89 -5.78 -3.17
N ASN A 69 0.58 -6.29 -4.36
CA ASN A 69 0.68 -5.52 -5.60
C ASN A 69 -0.22 -4.28 -5.57
N ARG A 70 -1.46 -4.45 -5.11
CA ARG A 70 -2.40 -3.33 -4.98
C ARG A 70 -1.93 -2.27 -3.99
N GLY A 71 -1.31 -2.70 -2.89
CA GLY A 71 -0.73 -1.81 -1.89
C GLY A 71 0.42 -0.99 -2.48
N ILE A 72 1.37 -1.64 -3.13
CA ILE A 72 2.51 -0.97 -3.78
C ILE A 72 2.01 0.09 -4.77
N ASP A 73 1.10 -0.29 -5.68
CA ASP A 73 0.54 0.64 -6.68
C ASP A 73 -0.11 1.88 -6.04
N LEU A 74 -0.92 1.67 -4.99
CA LEU A 74 -1.65 2.75 -4.33
C LEU A 74 -0.70 3.70 -3.59
N PHE A 75 0.29 3.15 -2.87
CA PHE A 75 1.23 3.95 -2.09
C PHE A 75 2.21 4.71 -3.00
N GLU A 76 2.68 4.10 -4.10
CA GLU A 76 3.47 4.79 -5.12
C GLU A 76 2.70 5.94 -5.76
N GLN A 77 1.43 5.74 -6.11
CA GLN A 77 0.58 6.80 -6.62
C GLN A 77 0.42 7.94 -5.61
N ASN A 78 0.14 7.62 -4.36
CA ASN A 78 -0.04 8.63 -3.32
C ASN A 78 1.25 9.43 -3.04
N LEU A 79 2.41 8.76 -3.00
CA LEU A 79 3.72 9.40 -2.87
C LEU A 79 4.01 10.33 -4.06
N ASN A 80 3.79 9.86 -5.28
CA ASN A 80 3.99 10.67 -6.48
C ASN A 80 3.07 11.90 -6.51
N GLU A 81 1.81 11.77 -6.12
CA GLU A 81 0.89 12.90 -6.04
C GLU A 81 1.31 13.89 -4.94
N HIS A 82 1.74 13.41 -3.78
CA HIS A 82 2.29 14.28 -2.73
C HIS A 82 3.57 15.01 -3.16
N LEU A 83 4.48 14.32 -3.87
CA LEU A 83 5.69 14.93 -4.43
C LEU A 83 5.35 15.98 -5.50
N LYS A 84 4.44 15.67 -6.43
CA LYS A 84 3.99 16.65 -7.43
C LYS A 84 3.35 17.86 -6.76
N GLN A 85 2.51 17.65 -5.76
CA GLN A 85 1.82 18.73 -5.07
C GLN A 85 2.77 19.60 -4.25
N SER A 86 3.80 19.04 -3.62
CA SER A 86 4.81 19.82 -2.89
C SER A 86 5.73 20.58 -3.84
N LEU A 87 6.16 19.95 -4.94
CA LEU A 87 7.10 20.55 -5.89
C LEU A 87 6.45 21.57 -6.83
N SER A 88 5.20 21.37 -7.23
CA SER A 88 4.43 22.36 -8.04
C SER A 88 4.18 23.68 -7.33
N ARG A 89 4.26 23.71 -5.98
CA ARG A 89 4.23 24.96 -5.21
C ARG A 89 5.49 25.80 -5.40
N HIS A 90 6.57 25.22 -5.92
CA HIS A 90 7.89 25.84 -5.96
C HIS A 90 8.57 25.83 -7.34
N ILE A 91 8.10 25.02 -8.31
CA ILE A 91 8.80 24.78 -9.58
C ILE A 91 7.81 24.56 -10.75
N ASP A 92 8.16 25.07 -11.94
CA ASP A 92 7.44 24.81 -13.20
C ASP A 92 7.34 23.30 -13.55
N GLY A 93 6.17 22.86 -14.03
CA GLY A 93 5.84 21.45 -14.27
C GLY A 93 6.81 20.68 -15.19
N LYS A 94 7.42 21.33 -16.20
CA LYS A 94 8.41 20.67 -17.08
C LYS A 94 9.73 20.37 -16.37
N LYS A 95 10.16 21.24 -15.45
CA LYS A 95 11.36 21.01 -14.62
C LYS A 95 11.11 19.94 -13.57
N LEU A 96 9.86 19.86 -13.07
CA LEU A 96 9.43 18.83 -12.13
C LEU A 96 9.53 17.41 -12.73
N GLU A 97 9.05 17.19 -13.95
CA GLU A 97 9.17 15.87 -14.60
C GLU A 97 10.63 15.46 -14.81
N LEU A 98 11.48 16.41 -15.22
CA LEU A 98 12.92 16.17 -15.40
C LEU A 98 13.61 15.83 -14.07
N LEU A 99 13.27 16.53 -12.98
CA LEU A 99 13.82 16.27 -11.65
C LEU A 99 13.32 14.93 -11.08
N SER A 100 12.04 14.64 -11.22
CA SER A 100 11.46 13.35 -10.85
C SER A 100 12.18 12.20 -11.57
N ASN A 101 12.30 12.30 -12.90
CA ASN A 101 12.98 11.29 -13.71
C ASN A 101 14.48 11.18 -13.37
N ALA A 102 15.14 12.29 -13.02
CA ALA A 102 16.54 12.29 -12.60
C ALA A 102 16.74 11.63 -11.23
N ILE A 103 15.83 11.86 -10.27
CA ILE A 103 15.84 11.20 -8.96
C ILE A 103 15.61 9.70 -9.15
N LEU A 104 14.54 9.31 -9.84
CA LEU A 104 14.23 7.92 -10.18
C LEU A 104 15.44 7.24 -10.82
N LYS A 105 16.01 7.80 -11.90
CA LYS A 105 17.18 7.26 -12.59
C LYS A 105 18.41 7.13 -11.69
N LYS A 106 18.64 8.07 -10.78
CA LYS A 106 19.77 8.01 -9.82
C LYS A 106 19.54 6.94 -8.76
N THR A 107 18.30 6.73 -8.30
CA THR A 107 17.96 5.63 -7.39
C THR A 107 18.02 4.25 -8.06
N SER A 108 17.80 4.17 -9.38
CA SER A 108 17.93 2.93 -10.17
C SER A 108 19.39 2.53 -10.51
N SER A 109 20.36 3.40 -10.23
CA SER A 109 21.75 3.22 -10.68
C SER A 109 22.58 2.38 -9.69
N LYS A 110 22.44 1.05 -9.79
CA LYS A 110 23.53 0.06 -9.62
C LYS A 110 24.39 0.17 -8.34
N THR A 111 23.82 -0.03 -7.14
CA THR A 111 24.50 -0.70 -5.99
C THR A 111 23.63 -0.91 -4.75
N GLN A 112 22.45 -0.30 -4.64
CA GLN A 112 21.59 -0.45 -3.46
C GLN A 112 20.13 -0.56 -3.95
N GLN A 113 19.37 -1.52 -3.43
CA GLN A 113 17.93 -1.66 -3.73
C GLN A 113 17.24 -0.30 -3.52
N PRO A 114 16.29 0.11 -4.39
CA PRO A 114 15.57 1.36 -4.18
C PRO A 114 14.93 1.36 -2.79
N HIS A 115 15.43 2.21 -1.89
CA HIS A 115 14.89 2.34 -0.54
C HIS A 115 13.70 3.30 -0.62
N PHE A 116 12.49 2.76 -0.70
CA PHE A 116 11.28 3.54 -0.55
C PHE A 116 11.03 3.81 0.95
N PRO A 117 10.45 4.97 1.32
CA PRO A 117 10.06 5.17 2.71
C PRO A 117 9.10 4.04 3.14
N ASP A 118 9.27 3.53 4.37
CA ASP A 118 8.40 2.54 5.00
C ASP A 118 6.93 2.92 4.73
N PRO A 119 6.11 2.05 4.07
CA PRO A 119 6.09 0.59 4.15
C PRO A 119 6.38 -0.21 2.85
N ILE A 120 6.72 0.43 1.73
CA ILE A 120 6.81 -0.22 0.40
C ILE A 120 7.92 -1.28 0.33
N ASP A 121 9.09 -1.02 0.89
CA ASP A 121 10.24 -1.94 0.86
C ASP A 121 9.94 -3.30 1.51
N LYS A 122 9.22 -3.27 2.63
CA LYS A 122 8.78 -4.47 3.35
C LYS A 122 7.83 -5.30 2.49
N TRP A 123 6.93 -4.65 1.76
CA TRP A 123 5.95 -5.29 0.90
C TRP A 123 6.61 -5.88 -0.35
N MET A 124 7.60 -5.20 -0.94
CA MET A 124 8.37 -5.72 -2.07
C MET A 124 9.13 -6.99 -1.71
N LYS A 125 9.87 -7.00 -0.59
CA LYS A 125 10.55 -8.20 -0.10
C LYS A 125 9.56 -9.34 0.18
N ARG A 126 8.38 -9.01 0.71
CA ARG A 126 7.34 -10.01 0.94
C ARG A 126 6.79 -10.57 -0.36
N ARG A 127 6.61 -9.73 -1.38
CA ARG A 127 6.15 -10.12 -2.73
C ARG A 127 7.03 -11.23 -3.30
N GLU A 128 8.35 -11.02 -3.31
CA GLU A 128 9.34 -11.97 -3.83
C GLU A 128 9.18 -13.34 -3.16
N ILE A 129 9.07 -13.37 -1.83
CA ILE A 129 8.89 -14.62 -1.07
C ILE A 129 7.56 -15.31 -1.42
N VAL A 130 6.49 -14.56 -1.70
CA VAL A 130 5.19 -15.11 -2.06
C VAL A 130 5.21 -15.67 -3.48
N GLU A 131 5.89 -15.01 -4.41
CA GLU A 131 6.10 -15.48 -5.79
C GLU A 131 6.87 -16.81 -5.80
N GLU A 132 7.97 -16.91 -5.05
CA GLU A 132 8.71 -18.17 -4.88
C GLU A 132 7.86 -19.30 -4.30
N LYS A 133 6.85 -18.98 -3.49
CA LYS A 133 5.92 -19.97 -2.91
C LYS A 133 4.79 -20.38 -3.84
N LEU A 134 4.54 -19.61 -4.89
CA LEU A 134 3.57 -19.93 -5.94
C LEU A 134 4.21 -20.75 -7.07
N GLU A 135 5.52 -20.60 -7.27
CA GLU A 135 6.29 -21.37 -8.26
C GLU A 135 6.69 -22.78 -7.78
N LYS A 136 6.59 -23.05 -6.47
CA LYS A 136 6.85 -24.36 -5.85
C LYS A 136 5.57 -25.16 -5.63
#